data_AF-A0AAD4PZE4-F1
#
_entry.id   AF-A0AAD4PZE4-F1
#
_cell.length_a   1.000
_cell.length_b   1.000
_cell.length_c   1.000
_cell.angle_alpha   90.00
_cell.angle_beta   90.00
_cell.angle_gamma   90.00
#
_symmetry.space_group_name_H-M   'P 1'
#
loop_
_entity.id
_entity.type
_entity.pdbx_description
1 polymer ?
#
loop_
_entity_poly.entity_id
_entity_poly.type
_entity_poly.pdbx_seq_one_letter_code
_entity_poly.pdbx_strand_id
1 'polypeptide(L)'
;MFTLLKSDSVSPHDLETILYGLDVETETYSQMLEILGNFERIRRQLEDDNKKLKTYQVSTFEKSSKISLFKKNVMLSIQRGLGEEVLWSFLCNDKSDTDSISEKETSRVDSFILACFSLSENHFQDIKKYDFITGFHRFLEKQTCSFSESLRNKLIRIIANICEGNDKGKIIIGLHINLSHIDLG
;
A
#
# COMPACT_ATOMS: atom_id res chain seq x y z
N MET A 1 16.22 7.05 -9.51
CA MET A 1 17.04 5.85 -9.80
C MET A 1 17.65 5.31 -8.52
N PHE A 2 16.83 4.68 -7.67
CA PHE A 2 17.32 3.82 -6.60
C PHE A 2 17.75 2.50 -7.24
N THR A 3 19.04 2.34 -7.49
CA THR A 3 19.60 1.00 -7.67
C THR A 3 19.53 0.35 -6.29
N LEU A 4 18.42 -0.35 -6.00
CA LEU A 4 18.39 -1.35 -4.95
C LEU A 4 19.66 -2.17 -5.11
N LEU A 5 20.58 -2.01 -4.15
CA LEU A 5 21.88 -2.67 -4.12
C LEU A 5 21.66 -4.12 -4.54
N LYS A 6 22.08 -4.46 -5.76
CA LYS A 6 22.06 -5.85 -6.21
C LYS A 6 22.94 -6.61 -5.23
N SER A 7 22.30 -7.55 -4.54
CA SER A 7 22.79 -8.21 -3.35
C SER A 7 23.85 -9.24 -3.67
N ASP A 8 24.94 -8.83 -4.29
CA ASP A 8 26.13 -9.67 -4.46
C ASP A 8 27.34 -8.84 -4.00
N SER A 9 27.80 -9.14 -2.78
CA SER A 9 29.03 -8.68 -2.11
C SER A 9 29.21 -7.18 -1.81
N VAL A 10 28.41 -6.60 -0.90
CA VAL A 10 28.80 -5.37 -0.18
C VAL A 10 29.37 -5.79 1.17
N SER A 11 30.61 -5.38 1.49
CA SER A 11 31.21 -5.64 2.79
C SER A 11 30.40 -4.95 3.89
N PRO A 12 30.23 -5.53 5.09
CA PRO A 12 29.55 -4.86 6.21
C PRO A 12 30.13 -3.49 6.54
N HIS A 13 31.45 -3.32 6.36
CA HIS A 13 32.15 -2.06 6.57
C HIS A 13 31.74 -0.99 5.54
N ASP A 14 31.61 -1.36 4.27
CA ASP A 14 31.18 -0.44 3.20
C ASP A 14 29.71 -0.03 3.40
N LEU A 15 28.90 -0.93 3.96
CA LEU A 15 27.51 -0.66 4.32
C LEU A 15 27.43 0.34 5.48
N GLU A 16 28.33 0.23 6.47
CA GLU A 16 28.43 1.14 7.61
C GLU A 16 28.90 2.53 7.18
N THR A 17 29.91 2.64 6.33
CA THR A 17 30.39 3.94 5.83
C THR A 17 29.37 4.64 4.95
N ILE A 18 28.62 3.91 4.12
CA ILE A 18 27.48 4.44 3.36
C ILE A 18 26.35 4.89 4.30
N LEU A 19 26.04 4.12 5.35
CA LEU A 19 25.01 4.47 6.34
C LEU A 19 25.31 5.77 7.08
N TYR A 20 26.60 6.09 7.29
CA TYR A 20 27.03 7.36 7.91
C TYR A 20 27.38 8.46 6.90
N GLY A 21 27.24 8.18 5.59
CA GLY A 21 27.54 9.15 4.53
C GLY A 21 29.02 9.50 4.40
N LEU A 22 29.92 8.61 4.86
CA LEU A 22 31.36 8.84 4.82
C LEU A 22 31.94 8.69 3.40
N ASP A 23 31.29 7.87 2.57
CA ASP A 23 31.67 7.59 1.17
C ASP A 23 30.70 8.19 0.14
N VAL A 24 29.83 9.11 0.57
CA VAL A 24 28.77 9.70 -0.26
C VAL A 24 28.88 11.22 -0.19
N GLU A 25 28.74 11.89 -1.32
CA GLU A 25 28.69 13.36 -1.36
C GLU A 25 27.60 13.89 -0.42
N THR A 26 27.90 14.95 0.34
CA THR A 26 27.02 15.45 1.41
C THR A 26 25.61 15.78 0.92
N GLU A 27 25.46 16.35 -0.28
CA GLU A 27 24.16 16.66 -0.86
C GLU A 27 23.36 15.39 -1.16
N THR A 28 24.00 14.39 -1.77
CA THR A 28 23.40 13.08 -2.04
C THR A 28 22.98 12.37 -0.74
N TYR A 29 23.84 12.39 0.27
CA TYR A 29 23.53 11.80 1.58
C TYR A 29 22.38 12.54 2.29
N SER A 30 22.32 13.87 2.22
CA SER A 30 21.21 14.66 2.76
C SER A 30 19.88 14.32 2.06
N GLN A 31 19.90 14.16 0.73
CA GLN A 31 18.72 13.73 -0.03
C GLN A 31 18.28 12.32 0.37
N MET A 32 19.22 11.39 0.59
CA MET A 32 18.91 10.06 1.08
C MET A 32 18.23 10.09 2.46
N LEU A 33 18.73 10.89 3.40
CA LEU A 33 18.12 11.06 4.73
C LEU A 33 16.72 11.66 4.64
N GLU A 34 16.49 12.63 3.75
CA GLU A 34 15.17 13.22 3.51
C GLU A 34 14.18 12.16 3.00
N ILE A 35 14.61 11.34 2.03
CA ILE A 35 13.78 10.25 1.48
C ILE A 35 13.44 9.23 2.56
N LEU A 36 14.44 8.78 3.33
CA LEU A 36 14.26 7.83 4.43
C LEU A 36 13.31 8.38 5.51
N GLY A 37 13.46 9.65 5.86
CA GLY A 37 12.58 10.32 6.83
C GLY A 37 11.12 10.39 6.35
N ASN A 38 10.89 10.70 5.08
CA ASN A 38 9.55 10.73 4.51
C ASN A 38 8.93 9.32 4.41
N PHE A 39 9.71 8.34 3.99
CA PHE A 39 9.29 6.94 3.99
C PHE A 39 8.87 6.49 5.39
N GLU A 40 9.70 6.74 6.40
CA GLU A 40 9.43 6.41 7.80
C GLU A 40 8.15 7.08 8.33
N ARG A 41 7.89 8.33 7.93
CA ARG A 41 6.65 9.04 8.31
C ARG A 41 5.42 8.34 7.75
N ILE A 42 5.42 8.01 6.45
CA ILE A 42 4.29 7.32 5.81
C ILE A 42 4.13 5.92 6.40
N ARG A 43 5.24 5.23 6.66
CA ARG A 43 5.29 3.92 7.31
C ARG A 43 4.56 3.93 8.66
N ARG A 44 4.92 4.84 9.55
CA ARG A 44 4.27 4.97 10.87
C ARG A 44 2.78 5.26 10.76
N GLN A 45 2.39 6.12 9.83
CA GLN A 45 0.97 6.43 9.60
C GLN A 45 0.17 5.19 9.18
N LEU A 46 0.72 4.37 8.29
CA LEU A 46 0.11 3.10 7.88
C LEU A 46 0.01 2.11 9.04
N GLU A 47 1.06 1.99 9.85
CA GLU A 47 1.06 1.10 11.02
C GLU A 47 0.03 1.53 12.07
N ASP A 48 -0.09 2.82 12.33
CA ASP A 48 -1.05 3.34 13.29
C ASP A 48 -2.48 3.21 12.79
N ASP A 49 -2.73 3.41 11.50
CA ASP A 49 -4.05 3.17 10.92
C ASP A 49 -4.38 1.68 10.81
N ASN A 50 -3.40 0.80 10.57
CA ASN A 50 -3.60 -0.66 10.64
C ASN A 50 -4.02 -1.08 12.05
N LYS A 51 -3.40 -0.52 13.10
CA LYS A 51 -3.84 -0.74 14.50
C LYS A 51 -5.28 -0.26 14.73
N LYS A 52 -5.68 0.87 14.17
CA LYS A 52 -7.06 1.37 14.27
C LYS A 52 -8.04 0.47 13.53
N LEU A 53 -7.67 -0.02 12.34
CA LEU A 53 -8.51 -0.90 11.53
C LEU A 53 -8.84 -2.23 12.24
N LYS A 54 -7.92 -2.74 13.07
CA LYS A 54 -8.16 -3.92 13.93
C LYS A 54 -9.28 -3.73 14.95
N THR A 55 -9.50 -2.49 15.41
CA THR A 55 -10.50 -2.17 16.45
C THR A 55 -11.70 -1.38 15.93
N TYR A 56 -11.68 -0.98 14.66
CA TYR A 56 -12.73 -0.20 14.03
C TYR A 56 -13.99 -1.04 13.83
N GLN A 57 -15.11 -0.55 14.37
CA GLN A 57 -16.43 -1.07 14.04
C GLN A 57 -17.01 -0.34 12.83
N VAL A 58 -17.95 -0.99 12.12
CA VAL A 58 -18.64 -0.40 10.96
C VAL A 58 -19.32 0.93 11.33
N SER A 59 -20.00 0.98 12.47
CA SER A 59 -20.68 2.18 12.97
C SER A 59 -19.72 3.35 13.24
N THR A 60 -18.52 3.06 13.73
CA THR A 60 -17.45 4.05 13.94
C THR A 60 -16.88 4.53 12.62
N PHE A 61 -16.65 3.61 11.68
CA PHE A 61 -16.15 3.93 10.35
C PHE A 61 -17.08 4.89 9.60
N GLU A 62 -18.38 4.63 9.61
CA GLU A 62 -19.38 5.45 8.90
C GLU A 62 -19.45 6.89 9.37
N LYS A 63 -19.08 7.16 10.62
CA LYS A 63 -19.06 8.51 11.21
C LYS A 63 -17.70 9.19 11.11
N SER A 64 -16.66 8.46 10.70
CA SER A 64 -15.28 8.96 10.66
C SER A 64 -15.00 9.76 9.38
N SER A 65 -14.07 10.71 9.43
CA SER A 65 -13.55 11.37 8.22
C SER A 65 -12.83 10.40 7.26
N LYS A 66 -12.46 9.22 7.76
CA LYS A 66 -11.80 8.16 7.00
C LYS A 66 -12.71 7.55 5.94
N ILE A 67 -14.04 7.57 6.09
CA ILE A 67 -14.92 7.12 5.01
C ILE A 67 -14.80 7.99 3.76
N SER A 68 -14.73 9.32 3.95
CA SER A 68 -14.58 10.26 2.84
C SER A 68 -13.21 10.11 2.17
N LEU A 69 -12.15 9.95 2.98
CA LEU A 69 -10.81 9.67 2.46
C LEU A 69 -10.77 8.36 1.67
N PHE A 70 -11.33 7.28 2.24
CA PHE A 70 -11.38 5.98 1.61
C PHE A 70 -12.10 6.04 0.26
N LYS A 71 -13.30 6.61 0.23
CA LYS A 71 -14.05 6.80 -1.03
C LYS A 71 -13.27 7.62 -2.05
N LYS A 72 -12.63 8.72 -1.62
CA LYS A 72 -11.78 9.54 -2.49
C LYS A 72 -10.65 8.71 -3.10
N ASN A 73 -9.95 7.91 -2.29
CA ASN A 73 -8.82 7.12 -2.75
C ASN A 73 -9.24 5.97 -3.67
N VAL A 74 -10.39 5.34 -3.42
CA VAL A 74 -10.97 4.36 -4.36
C VAL A 74 -11.27 5.02 -5.71
N MET A 75 -11.87 6.22 -5.73
CA MET A 75 -12.07 6.96 -6.97
C MET A 75 -10.73 7.31 -7.67
N LEU A 76 -9.71 7.72 -6.90
CA LEU A 76 -8.39 7.99 -7.46
C LEU A 76 -7.74 6.74 -8.07
N SER A 77 -7.99 5.54 -7.52
CA SER A 77 -7.46 4.29 -8.09
C SER A 77 -8.01 3.96 -9.48
N ILE A 78 -9.15 4.53 -9.87
CA ILE A 78 -9.73 4.29 -11.21
C ILE A 78 -9.54 5.47 -12.17
N GLN A 79 -9.06 6.62 -11.66
CA GLN A 79 -8.78 7.82 -12.44
C GLN A 79 -7.30 7.88 -12.81
N ARG A 80 -6.99 8.15 -14.09
CA ARG A 80 -5.61 8.34 -14.55
C ARG A 80 -4.93 9.45 -13.76
N GLY A 81 -3.99 9.11 -12.88
CA GLY A 81 -3.34 10.10 -12.02
C GLY A 81 -2.39 9.51 -10.98
N LEU A 82 -1.93 10.38 -10.09
CA LEU A 82 -0.91 10.05 -9.09
C LEU A 82 -1.34 9.00 -8.06
N GLY A 83 -2.56 9.14 -7.56
CA GLY A 83 -3.12 8.16 -6.63
C GLY A 83 -3.32 6.79 -7.28
N GLU A 84 -3.58 6.73 -8.59
CA GLU A 84 -3.75 5.46 -9.31
C GLU A 84 -2.49 4.63 -9.25
N GLU A 85 -1.36 5.16 -9.74
CA GLU A 85 -0.11 4.41 -9.85
C GLU A 85 0.35 3.86 -8.49
N VAL A 86 0.27 4.70 -7.44
CA VAL A 86 0.62 4.31 -6.08
C VAL A 86 -0.33 3.22 -5.57
N LEU A 87 -1.65 3.37 -5.73
CA LEU A 87 -2.62 2.41 -5.21
C LEU A 87 -2.60 1.08 -6.00
N TRP A 88 -2.35 1.12 -7.30
CA TRP A 88 -2.25 -0.07 -8.15
C TRP A 88 -0.99 -0.88 -7.89
N SER A 89 0.08 -0.25 -7.39
CA SER A 89 1.28 -0.97 -6.96
C SER A 89 1.02 -2.01 -5.87
N PHE A 90 -0.10 -1.91 -5.12
CA PHE A 90 -0.52 -2.91 -4.14
C PHE A 90 -1.24 -4.12 -4.74
N LEU A 91 -1.78 -3.98 -5.95
CA LEU A 91 -2.60 -4.99 -6.61
C LEU A 91 -1.81 -5.74 -7.68
N CYS A 92 -0.93 -5.04 -8.39
CA CYS A 92 -0.07 -5.60 -9.41
C CYS A 92 1.32 -5.88 -8.83
N ASN A 93 1.64 -7.15 -8.63
CA ASN A 93 3.02 -7.57 -8.39
C ASN A 93 3.58 -8.27 -9.63
N ASP A 94 4.87 -8.08 -9.89
CA ASP A 94 5.60 -8.66 -11.01
C ASP A 94 5.49 -10.18 -11.00
N LYS A 95 4.80 -10.73 -12.01
CA LYS A 95 4.87 -12.03 -12.72
C LYS A 95 5.56 -13.29 -12.13
N SER A 96 6.02 -13.41 -10.88
CA SER A 96 6.92 -14.52 -10.52
C SER A 96 6.33 -15.69 -9.72
N ASP A 97 5.16 -15.61 -9.08
CA ASP A 97 4.72 -16.70 -8.19
C ASP A 97 3.33 -17.23 -8.52
N THR A 98 3.29 -18.31 -9.30
CA THR A 98 2.07 -18.99 -9.78
C THR A 98 1.47 -20.03 -8.84
N ASP A 99 2.02 -20.33 -7.66
CA ASP A 99 1.64 -21.57 -6.96
C ASP A 99 1.03 -21.41 -5.54
N SER A 100 0.60 -20.22 -5.14
CA SER A 100 -0.17 -20.03 -3.88
C SER A 100 -1.15 -18.87 -3.98
N ILE A 101 -2.32 -19.16 -4.55
CA ILE A 101 -3.25 -18.15 -5.08
C ILE A 101 -4.15 -17.53 -3.97
N SER A 102 -4.46 -18.19 -2.84
CA SER A 102 -5.46 -17.66 -1.89
C SER A 102 -4.94 -16.65 -0.85
N GLU A 103 -3.83 -16.92 -0.15
CA GLU A 103 -3.36 -16.05 0.92
C GLU A 103 -2.73 -14.75 0.40
N LYS A 104 -1.97 -14.84 -0.71
CA LYS A 104 -1.33 -13.68 -1.34
C LYS A 104 -2.36 -12.71 -1.92
N GLU A 105 -3.44 -13.19 -2.53
CA GLU A 105 -4.51 -12.34 -3.07
C GLU A 105 -5.32 -11.65 -1.97
N THR A 106 -5.62 -12.35 -0.88
CA THR A 106 -6.26 -11.77 0.31
C THR A 106 -5.44 -10.61 0.86
N SER A 107 -4.13 -10.84 1.05
CA SER A 107 -3.21 -9.83 1.55
C SER A 107 -3.13 -8.60 0.63
N ARG A 108 -3.21 -8.76 -0.69
CA ARG A 108 -3.15 -7.63 -1.64
C ARG A 108 -4.37 -6.74 -1.56
N VAL A 109 -5.57 -7.31 -1.53
CA VAL A 109 -6.82 -6.55 -1.36
C VAL A 109 -6.81 -5.82 -0.02
N ASP A 110 -6.31 -6.47 1.02
CA ASP A 110 -6.24 -5.90 2.36
C ASP A 110 -5.20 -4.76 2.45
N SER A 111 -4.03 -4.90 1.82
CA SER A 111 -3.04 -3.82 1.68
C SER A 111 -3.59 -2.64 0.86
N PHE A 112 -4.33 -2.92 -0.22
CA PHE A 112 -5.03 -1.89 -0.99
C PHE A 112 -6.05 -1.13 -0.15
N ILE A 113 -6.85 -1.85 0.66
CA ILE A 113 -7.81 -1.25 1.59
C ILE A 113 -7.10 -0.35 2.60
N LEU A 114 -6.01 -0.81 3.21
CA LEU A 114 -5.21 -0.01 4.14
C LEU A 114 -4.68 1.25 3.45
N ALA A 115 -4.11 1.13 2.25
CA ALA A 115 -3.62 2.27 1.50
C ALA A 115 -4.73 3.29 1.21
N CYS A 116 -5.90 2.83 0.78
CA CYS A 116 -7.07 3.69 0.57
C CYS A 116 -7.55 4.35 1.88
N PHE A 117 -7.40 3.69 3.02
CA PHE A 117 -7.78 4.22 4.32
C PHE A 117 -6.76 5.24 4.88
N SER A 118 -5.49 5.14 4.50
CA SER A 118 -4.40 5.86 5.16
C SER A 118 -3.79 6.98 4.33
N LEU A 119 -3.68 6.81 3.02
CA LEU A 119 -2.91 7.73 2.19
C LEU A 119 -3.70 9.00 1.90
N SER A 120 -3.01 10.13 1.92
CA SER A 120 -3.55 11.46 1.60
C SER A 120 -2.89 11.97 0.32
N GLU A 121 -3.39 13.08 -0.22
CA GLU A 121 -2.79 13.71 -1.40
C GLU A 121 -1.28 13.96 -1.21
N ASN A 122 -0.89 14.49 -0.04
CA ASN A 122 0.50 14.77 0.27
C ASN A 122 1.35 13.48 0.26
N HIS A 123 0.80 12.36 0.73
CA HIS A 123 1.50 11.08 0.69
C HIS A 123 1.73 10.62 -0.75
N PHE A 124 0.74 10.76 -1.65
CA PHE A 124 0.93 10.42 -3.06
C PHE A 124 2.00 11.29 -3.73
N GLN A 125 2.02 12.59 -3.42
CA GLN A 125 3.04 13.51 -3.91
C GLN A 125 4.44 13.13 -3.42
N ASP A 126 4.60 12.83 -2.13
CA ASP A 126 5.89 12.41 -1.55
C ASP A 126 6.39 11.11 -2.19
N ILE A 127 5.52 10.10 -2.30
CA ILE A 127 5.87 8.80 -2.89
C ILE A 127 6.38 8.98 -4.33
N LYS A 128 5.73 9.86 -5.11
CA LYS A 128 6.15 10.14 -6.48
C LYS A 128 7.43 10.98 -6.55
N LYS A 129 7.51 12.05 -5.74
CA LYS A 129 8.66 12.97 -5.71
C LYS A 129 9.97 12.22 -5.49
N TYR A 130 9.93 11.21 -4.64
CA TYR A 130 11.11 10.43 -4.25
C TYR A 130 11.20 9.06 -4.94
N ASP A 131 10.34 8.77 -5.93
CA ASP A 131 10.44 7.60 -6.83
C ASP A 131 10.54 6.24 -6.10
N PHE A 132 9.80 6.06 -4.99
CA PHE A 132 9.86 4.82 -4.20
C PHE A 132 8.59 3.97 -4.28
N ILE A 133 7.77 4.12 -5.33
CA ILE A 133 6.57 3.29 -5.57
C ILE A 133 6.90 1.79 -5.46
N THR A 134 8.01 1.36 -6.07
CA THR A 134 8.51 -0.02 -6.03
C THR A 134 9.05 -0.43 -4.65
N GLY A 135 9.58 0.49 -3.84
CA GLY A 135 9.99 0.19 -2.46
C GLY A 135 8.80 0.12 -1.50
N PHE A 136 7.77 0.91 -1.78
CA PHE A 136 6.62 1.12 -0.91
C PHE A 136 5.71 -0.10 -0.84
N HIS A 137 5.43 -0.77 -1.96
CA HIS A 137 4.61 -1.99 -1.96
C HIS A 137 5.25 -3.11 -1.15
N ARG A 138 6.58 -3.34 -1.29
CA ARG A 138 7.32 -4.40 -0.57
C ARG A 138 7.25 -4.25 0.93
N PHE A 139 7.17 -3.01 1.43
CA PHE A 139 6.98 -2.78 2.85
C PHE A 139 5.59 -3.25 3.31
N LEU A 140 4.55 -2.91 2.56
CA LEU A 140 3.18 -3.26 2.92
C LEU A 140 2.85 -4.74 2.73
N GLU A 141 3.56 -5.46 1.87
CA GLU A 141 3.48 -6.93 1.79
C GLU A 141 3.89 -7.61 3.11
N LYS A 142 4.75 -6.98 3.91
CA LYS A 142 5.17 -7.51 5.22
C LYS A 142 4.20 -7.16 6.35
N GLN A 143 3.23 -6.29 6.10
CA GLN A 143 2.26 -5.87 7.10
C GLN A 143 1.02 -6.74 7.03
N THR A 144 0.77 -7.53 8.09
CA THR A 144 -0.51 -8.22 8.23
C THR A 144 -1.61 -7.21 8.54
N CYS A 145 -2.41 -6.92 7.53
CA CYS A 145 -3.65 -6.19 7.68
C CYS A 145 -4.69 -7.13 8.29
N SER A 146 -5.34 -6.70 9.37
CA SER A 146 -6.39 -7.50 10.01
C SER A 146 -7.58 -6.61 10.27
N PHE A 147 -8.73 -7.05 9.77
CA PHE A 147 -10.01 -6.38 9.87
C PHE A 147 -11.01 -7.32 10.53
N SER A 148 -12.04 -6.77 11.16
CA SER A 148 -13.25 -7.57 11.37
C SER A 148 -13.88 -7.88 10.00
N GLU A 149 -14.44 -9.08 9.85
CA GLU A 149 -15.06 -9.52 8.60
C GLU A 149 -16.18 -8.56 8.16
N SER A 150 -16.97 -8.06 9.11
CA SER A 150 -18.03 -7.09 8.84
C SER A 150 -17.51 -5.76 8.29
N LEU A 151 -16.39 -5.25 8.81
CA LEU A 151 -15.74 -4.05 8.29
C LEU A 151 -15.15 -4.30 6.90
N ARG A 152 -14.48 -5.44 6.71
CA ARG A 152 -13.90 -5.82 5.41
C ARG A 152 -14.99 -5.87 4.34
N ASN A 153 -16.08 -6.58 4.59
CA ASN A 153 -17.22 -6.69 3.68
C ASN A 153 -17.83 -5.32 3.37
N LYS A 154 -17.91 -4.41 4.34
CA LYS A 154 -18.38 -3.03 4.12
C LYS A 154 -17.45 -2.25 3.20
N LEU A 155 -16.14 -2.32 3.42
CA LEU A 155 -15.14 -1.61 2.61
C LEU A 155 -15.15 -2.12 1.16
N ILE A 156 -15.28 -3.43 0.99
CA ILE A 156 -15.39 -4.06 -0.34
C ILE A 156 -16.68 -3.66 -1.05
N ARG A 157 -17.81 -3.58 -0.34
CA ARG A 157 -19.06 -3.04 -0.92
C ARG A 157 -18.90 -1.58 -1.36
N ILE A 158 -18.15 -0.77 -0.62
CA ILE A 158 -17.86 0.61 -1.04
C ILE A 158 -17.02 0.62 -2.32
N ILE A 159 -16.01 -0.23 -2.42
CA ILE A 159 -15.20 -0.39 -3.63
C ILE A 159 -16.08 -0.80 -4.80
N ALA A 160 -16.92 -1.82 -4.62
CA ALA A 160 -17.83 -2.32 -5.65
C ALA A 160 -18.78 -1.23 -6.16
N ASN A 161 -19.38 -0.46 -5.25
CA ASN A 161 -20.29 0.61 -5.61
C ASN A 161 -19.60 1.76 -6.35
N ILE A 162 -18.37 2.13 -5.98
CA ILE A 162 -17.65 3.22 -6.64
C ILE A 162 -17.15 2.80 -8.02
N CYS A 163 -16.72 1.55 -8.15
CA CYS A 163 -16.12 1.06 -9.38
C CYS A 163 -17.13 0.33 -10.29
N GLU A 164 -18.44 0.49 -10.05
CA GLU A 164 -19.49 -0.12 -10.85
C GLU A 164 -19.30 0.19 -12.34
N GLY A 165 -19.29 -0.86 -13.18
CA GLY A 165 -19.07 -0.73 -14.62
C GLY A 165 -17.62 -0.43 -15.05
N ASN A 166 -16.66 -0.27 -14.14
CA ASN A 166 -15.26 -0.03 -14.45
C ASN A 166 -14.43 -1.33 -14.42
N ASP A 167 -13.68 -1.62 -15.48
CA ASP A 167 -12.86 -2.84 -15.58
C ASP A 167 -11.79 -2.94 -14.49
N LYS A 168 -11.25 -1.80 -14.04
CA LYS A 168 -10.33 -1.73 -12.89
C LYS A 168 -11.01 -2.15 -11.59
N GLY A 169 -12.27 -1.78 -11.41
CA GLY A 169 -13.11 -2.24 -10.30
C GLY A 169 -13.29 -3.75 -10.29
N LYS A 170 -13.58 -4.32 -11.47
CA LYS A 170 -13.76 -5.76 -11.63
C LYS A 170 -12.51 -6.54 -11.25
N ILE A 171 -11.31 -6.00 -11.47
CA ILE A 171 -10.05 -6.63 -11.04
C ILE A 171 -9.95 -6.67 -9.52
N ILE A 172 -10.17 -5.53 -8.85
CA ILE A 172 -10.09 -5.43 -7.37
C ILE A 172 -11.11 -6.37 -6.71
N ILE A 173 -12.33 -6.40 -7.23
CA ILE A 173 -13.42 -7.25 -6.73
C ILE A 173 -13.19 -8.72 -7.11
N GLY A 174 -12.67 -9.00 -8.31
CA GLY A 174 -12.37 -10.36 -8.77
C GLY A 174 -11.33 -11.04 -7.90
N LEU A 175 -10.30 -10.30 -7.47
CA LEU A 175 -9.33 -10.75 -6.46
C LEU A 175 -10.00 -11.08 -5.13
N HIS A 176 -11.10 -10.41 -4.77
CA HIS A 176 -11.88 -10.76 -3.59
C HIS A 176 -12.79 -11.97 -3.80
N ILE A 177 -13.47 -12.07 -4.94
CA ILE A 177 -14.44 -13.14 -5.22
C ILE A 177 -13.76 -14.51 -5.35
N ASN A 178 -12.56 -14.57 -5.94
CA ASN A 178 -11.75 -15.80 -6.01
C ASN A 178 -11.43 -16.40 -4.63
N LEU A 179 -11.53 -15.59 -3.56
CA LEU A 179 -11.34 -15.99 -2.17
C LEU A 179 -12.64 -16.50 -1.51
N SER A 180 -13.80 -16.18 -2.08
CA SER A 180 -15.13 -16.53 -1.56
C SER A 180 -15.73 -17.80 -2.17
N HIS A 181 -14.95 -18.62 -2.89
CA HIS A 181 -15.38 -19.96 -3.31
C HIS A 181 -15.45 -20.99 -2.15
N ILE A 182 -15.60 -20.52 -0.92
CA ILE A 182 -15.98 -21.31 0.25
C ILE A 182 -17.19 -20.60 0.88
N ASP A 183 -18.35 -21.23 0.72
CA ASP A 183 -19.67 -20.89 1.26
C ASP A 183 -20.26 -19.51 0.90
N LEU A 184 -20.93 -19.47 -0.25
CA LEU A 184 -22.20 -18.76 -0.36
C LEU A 184 -23.30 -19.82 -0.21
N GLY A 185 -23.97 -19.81 0.95
CA GLY A 185 -25.08 -20.73 1.25
C GLY A 185 -26.20 -20.71 0.23
#